data_AF-A0A508SRD1-F1
#
_entry.id   AF-A0A508SRD1-F1
#
_cell.length_a   1.000
_cell.length_b   1.000
_cell.length_c   1.000
_cell.angle_alpha   90.00
_cell.angle_beta   90.00
_cell.angle_gamma   90.00
#
_symmetry.space_group_name_H-M   'P 1'
#
loop_
_entity.id
_entity.type
_entity.pdbx_description
1 polymer ?
#
loop_
_entity_poly.entity_id
_entity_poly.type
_entity_poly.pdbx_seq_one_letter_code
_entity_poly.pdbx_strand_id
1 'polypeptide(L)'
;MTLAEETGERFVEAEIHRVEGNLWLFRNGSAEAETCYMRSLDVARAQGARSLELRAAADLARLWAGRGDRARAADLLGPIYGRFTEGLDTVDLKEAKALLDELAH
;
A
#
# COMPACT_ATOMS: atom_id res chain seq x y z
N MET A 1 -27.64 17.43 -2.54
CA MET A 1 -27.09 16.46 -1.57
C MET A 1 -27.33 15.09 -2.17
N THR A 2 -26.37 14.61 -2.96
CA THR A 2 -26.56 13.45 -3.87
C THR A 2 -25.71 12.30 -3.34
N LEU A 3 -26.37 11.38 -2.66
CA LEU A 3 -25.80 10.31 -1.83
C LEU A 3 -25.30 9.09 -2.65
N ALA A 4 -25.03 9.23 -3.95
CA ALA A 4 -24.74 8.05 -4.80
C ALA A 4 -23.68 8.25 -5.91
N GLU A 5 -23.11 9.44 -6.07
CA GLU A 5 -22.10 9.69 -7.13
C GLU A 5 -20.68 9.90 -6.55
N GLU A 6 -20.53 9.94 -5.22
CA GLU A 6 -19.30 10.41 -4.58
C GLU A 6 -18.32 9.32 -4.10
N THR A 7 -18.74 8.06 -4.02
CA THR A 7 -18.00 7.03 -3.25
C THR A 7 -17.49 5.83 -4.08
N GLY A 8 -17.90 5.69 -5.34
CA GLY A 8 -17.47 4.57 -6.20
C GLY A 8 -16.20 4.88 -6.98
N GLU A 9 -16.16 6.01 -7.70
CA GLU A 9 -15.02 6.38 -8.56
C GLU A 9 -13.79 6.82 -7.78
N ARG A 10 -13.98 7.56 -6.67
CA ARG A 10 -12.87 7.93 -5.77
C ARG A 10 -12.22 6.70 -5.16
N PHE A 11 -13.00 5.69 -4.77
CA PHE A 11 -12.47 4.45 -4.16
C PHE A 11 -11.45 3.71 -5.04
N VAL A 12 -11.48 3.92 -6.37
CA VAL A 12 -10.55 3.26 -7.31
C VAL A 12 -9.28 4.07 -7.56
N GLU A 13 -9.26 5.38 -7.25
CA GLU A 13 -8.10 6.25 -7.56
C GLU A 13 -6.80 5.76 -6.91
N ALA A 14 -6.86 5.33 -5.63
CA ALA A 14 -5.71 4.75 -4.97
C ALA A 14 -5.23 3.46 -5.67
N GLU A 15 -6.16 2.60 -6.11
CA GLU A 15 -5.83 1.36 -6.82
C GLU A 15 -5.26 1.63 -8.22
N ILE A 16 -5.72 2.66 -8.93
CA ILE A 16 -5.16 3.06 -10.23
C ILE A 16 -3.67 3.35 -10.07
N HIS A 17 -3.31 4.23 -9.14
CA HIS A 17 -1.91 4.54 -8.88
C HIS A 17 -1.10 3.32 -8.42
N ARG A 18 -1.70 2.42 -7.65
CA ARG A 18 -1.02 1.18 -7.23
C ARG A 18 -0.73 0.27 -8.42
N VAL A 19 -1.70 0.06 -9.31
CA VAL A 19 -1.53 -0.76 -10.51
C VAL A 19 -0.55 -0.14 -11.49
N GLU A 20 -0.53 1.19 -11.63
CA GLU A 20 0.51 1.92 -12.38
C GLU A 20 1.90 1.64 -11.80
N GLY A 21 2.04 1.64 -10.47
CA GLY A 21 3.29 1.30 -9.80
C GLY A 21 3.76 -0.12 -10.14
N ASN A 22 2.85 -1.10 -10.13
CA ASN A 22 3.14 -2.48 -10.52
C ASN A 22 3.63 -2.57 -11.98
N LEU A 23 3.00 -1.82 -12.89
CA LEU A 23 3.40 -1.76 -14.30
C LEU A 23 4.80 -1.16 -14.46
N TRP A 24 5.11 -0.09 -13.73
CA TRP A 24 6.45 0.49 -13.72
C TRP A 24 7.50 -0.49 -13.19
N LEU A 25 7.18 -1.20 -12.11
CA LEU A 25 8.09 -2.19 -11.53
C LEU A 25 8.36 -3.34 -12.50
N PHE A 26 7.33 -3.83 -13.20
CA PHE A 26 7.48 -4.83 -14.27
C PHE A 26 8.41 -4.36 -15.40
N ARG A 27 8.46 -3.05 -15.65
CA ARG A 27 9.32 -2.43 -16.66
C ARG A 27 10.71 -2.02 -16.13
N ASN A 28 11.07 -2.44 -14.91
CA ASN A 28 12.29 -2.05 -14.19
C ASN A 28 12.37 -0.53 -13.87
N GLY A 29 11.25 0.18 -13.91
CA GLY A 29 11.11 1.59 -13.52
C GLY A 29 10.92 1.73 -12.01
N SER A 30 11.99 1.50 -11.25
CA SER A 30 11.88 1.44 -9.78
C SER A 30 11.45 2.79 -9.17
N ALA A 31 11.99 3.91 -9.67
CA ALA A 31 11.70 5.24 -9.14
C ALA A 31 10.26 5.69 -9.45
N GLU A 32 9.77 5.35 -10.64
CA GLU A 32 8.41 5.60 -11.08
C GLU A 32 7.42 4.76 -10.27
N ALA A 33 7.75 3.49 -10.04
CA ALA A 33 6.94 2.61 -9.18
C ALA A 33 6.81 3.19 -7.75
N GLU A 34 7.91 3.65 -7.17
CA GLU A 34 7.91 4.32 -5.86
C GLU A 34 6.99 5.53 -5.84
N THR A 35 7.08 6.38 -6.87
CA THR A 35 6.23 7.58 -7.01
C THR A 35 4.75 7.23 -7.07
N CYS A 36 4.40 6.21 -7.86
CA CYS A 36 3.05 5.71 -7.98
C CYS A 36 2.51 5.14 -6.66
N TYR A 37 3.30 4.33 -5.94
CA TYR A 37 2.86 3.79 -4.64
C TYR A 37 2.71 4.87 -3.56
N MET A 38 3.61 5.86 -3.53
CA MET A 38 3.46 7.01 -2.62
C MET A 38 2.17 7.77 -2.92
N ARG A 39 1.85 7.99 -4.20
CA ARG A 39 0.61 8.64 -4.60
C ARG A 39 -0.62 7.82 -4.20
N SER A 40 -0.60 6.52 -4.44
CA SER A 40 -1.65 5.59 -4.01
C SER A 40 -1.89 5.66 -2.50
N LEU A 41 -0.82 5.66 -1.71
CA LEU A 41 -0.86 5.75 -0.26
C LEU A 41 -1.49 7.07 0.23
N ASP A 42 -1.09 8.19 -0.37
CA ASP A 42 -1.63 9.51 -0.02
C ASP A 42 -3.12 9.62 -0.35
N VAL A 43 -3.54 9.11 -1.51
CA VAL A 43 -4.95 9.07 -1.91
C VAL A 43 -5.76 8.16 -0.97
N ALA A 44 -5.26 6.97 -0.65
CA ALA A 44 -5.93 6.06 0.26
C ALA A 44 -6.12 6.67 1.67
N ARG A 45 -5.11 7.38 2.16
CA ARG A 45 -5.18 8.14 3.43
C ARG A 45 -6.22 9.25 3.37
N ALA A 46 -6.23 10.04 2.30
CA ALA A 46 -7.21 11.10 2.11
C ALA A 46 -8.66 10.58 2.04
N GLN A 47 -8.85 9.36 1.53
CA GLN A 47 -10.14 8.69 1.45
C GLN A 47 -10.55 7.97 2.75
N GLY A 48 -9.63 7.81 3.71
CA GLY A 48 -9.84 6.96 4.88
C GLY A 48 -9.97 5.46 4.53
N ALA A 49 -9.51 5.05 3.35
CA ALA A 49 -9.65 3.70 2.82
C ALA A 49 -8.53 2.80 3.37
N ARG A 50 -8.70 2.30 4.61
CA ARG A 50 -7.65 1.57 5.35
C ARG A 50 -7.10 0.35 4.60
N SER A 51 -7.95 -0.42 3.92
CA SER A 51 -7.52 -1.59 3.15
C SER A 51 -6.61 -1.20 1.98
N LEU A 52 -6.93 -0.10 1.29
CA LEU A 52 -6.11 0.44 0.21
C LEU A 52 -4.80 1.06 0.73
N GLU A 53 -4.85 1.73 1.89
CA GLU A 53 -3.66 2.25 2.58
C GLU A 53 -2.67 1.11 2.89
N LEU A 54 -3.18 0.01 3.44
CA LEU A 54 -2.38 -1.17 3.76
C LEU A 54 -1.74 -1.77 2.51
N ARG A 55 -2.51 -1.95 1.44
CA ARG A 55 -2.03 -2.57 0.20
C ARG A 55 -0.96 -1.73 -0.49
N ALA A 56 -1.19 -0.43 -0.62
CA ALA A 56 -0.21 0.50 -1.19
C ALA A 56 1.08 0.56 -0.35
N ALA A 57 0.95 0.58 0.97
CA ALA A 57 2.10 0.56 1.87
C ALA A 57 2.90 -0.75 1.78
N ALA A 58 2.23 -1.89 1.63
CA ALA A 58 2.89 -3.18 1.46
C ALA A 58 3.70 -3.22 0.15
N ASP A 59 3.14 -2.76 -0.98
CA ASP A 59 3.83 -2.69 -2.27
C ASP A 59 5.07 -1.76 -2.18
N LEU A 60 4.93 -0.60 -1.54
CA LEU A 60 6.03 0.34 -1.31
C LEU A 60 7.11 -0.24 -0.38
N ALA A 61 6.70 -0.92 0.69
CA ALA A 61 7.60 -1.59 1.62
C ALA A 61 8.39 -2.70 0.93
N ARG A 62 7.76 -3.53 0.08
CA ARG A 62 8.47 -4.56 -0.73
C ARG A 62 9.50 -3.92 -1.64
N LEU A 63 9.16 -2.81 -2.28
CA LEU A 63 10.08 -2.08 -3.16
C LEU A 63 11.33 -1.60 -2.41
N TRP A 64 11.16 -0.97 -1.25
CA TRP A 64 12.29 -0.52 -0.44
C TRP A 64 13.10 -1.68 0.14
N ALA A 65 12.44 -2.73 0.61
CA ALA A 65 13.08 -3.93 1.10
C ALA A 65 13.96 -4.60 0.03
N GLY A 66 13.46 -4.69 -1.21
CA GLY A 66 14.20 -5.23 -2.35
C GLY A 66 15.43 -4.40 -2.74
N ARG A 67 15.49 -3.13 -2.33
CA ARG A 67 16.66 -2.25 -2.48
C ARG A 67 17.59 -2.25 -1.26
N GLY A 68 17.26 -3.03 -0.22
CA GLY A 68 18.03 -3.13 1.02
C GLY A 68 17.59 -2.18 2.14
N ASP A 69 16.59 -1.31 1.91
CA ASP A 69 16.11 -0.35 2.91
C ASP A 69 14.98 -0.94 3.78
N ARG A 70 15.35 -1.99 4.51
CA ARG A 70 14.42 -2.82 5.30
C ARG A 70 13.84 -2.07 6.50
N ALA A 71 14.65 -1.22 7.15
CA ALA A 71 14.21 -0.40 8.27
C ALA A 71 13.09 0.55 7.85
N ARG A 72 13.29 1.30 6.75
CA ARG A 72 12.26 2.22 6.22
C ARG A 72 10.98 1.50 5.81
N ALA A 73 11.09 0.29 5.25
CA ALA A 73 9.94 -0.55 4.92
C ALA A 73 9.12 -0.94 6.17
N ALA A 74 9.81 -1.35 7.25
CA ALA A 74 9.16 -1.72 8.51
C ALA A 74 8.53 -0.50 9.21
N ASP A 75 9.23 0.63 9.24
CA ASP A 75 8.75 1.88 9.84
C ASP A 75 7.48 2.41 9.16
N LEU A 76 7.36 2.21 7.84
CA LEU A 76 6.14 2.53 7.11
C LEU A 76 5.01 1.54 7.42
N LEU A 77 5.26 0.24 7.25
CA LEU A 77 4.18 -0.75 7.23
C LEU A 77 3.68 -1.12 8.63
N GLY A 78 4.56 -1.16 9.63
CA GLY A 78 4.26 -1.61 10.99
C GLY A 78 3.10 -0.84 11.64
N PRO A 79 3.14 0.51 11.69
CA PRO A 79 2.05 1.32 12.25
C PRO A 79 0.75 1.21 11.46
N ILE A 80 0.81 0.96 10.15
CA ILE A 80 -0.38 0.78 9.29
C ILE A 80 -1.05 -0.56 9.62
N TYR A 81 -0.27 -1.64 9.66
CA TYR A 81 -0.73 -2.97 10.04
C TYR A 81 -1.30 -2.99 11.47
N GLY A 82 -0.61 -2.36 12.43
CA GLY A 82 -1.02 -2.34 13.85
C GLY A 82 -2.36 -1.65 14.13
N ARG A 83 -2.91 -0.88 13.18
CA ARG A 83 -4.25 -0.27 13.30
C ARG A 83 -5.39 -1.24 12.99
N PHE A 84 -5.09 -2.44 12.50
CA PHE A 84 -6.07 -3.50 12.27
C PHE A 84 -6.15 -4.42 13.50
N THR A 85 -7.27 -4.35 14.22
CA THR A 85 -7.53 -5.16 15.41
C THR A 85 -8.43 -6.37 15.13
N GLU A 86 -9.14 -6.35 14.00
CA GLU A 86 -10.08 -7.38 13.54
C GLU A 86 -9.91 -7.59 12.03
N GLY A 87 -10.35 -8.74 11.50
CA GLY A 87 -10.30 -9.01 10.05
C GLY A 87 -8.93 -9.44 9.51
N LEU A 88 -8.02 -9.93 10.36
CA LEU A 88 -6.68 -10.45 10.00
C LEU A 88 -6.69 -11.61 8.99
N ASP A 89 -7.87 -12.08 8.59
CA ASP A 89 -8.05 -13.15 7.63
C ASP A 89 -8.02 -12.70 6.16
N THR A 90 -8.06 -11.39 5.89
CA THR A 90 -7.93 -10.89 4.51
C THR A 90 -6.54 -11.18 3.95
N VAL A 91 -6.47 -11.38 2.64
CA VAL A 91 -5.21 -11.65 1.94
C VAL A 91 -4.20 -10.52 2.18
N ASP A 92 -4.65 -9.26 2.11
CA ASP A 92 -3.78 -8.08 2.31
C ASP A 92 -3.13 -8.06 3.70
N LEU A 93 -3.86 -8.44 4.76
CA LEU A 93 -3.32 -8.48 6.12
C LEU A 93 -2.34 -9.63 6.33
N LYS A 94 -2.62 -10.79 5.72
CA LYS A 94 -1.70 -11.95 5.75
C LYS A 94 -0.39 -11.63 5.03
N GLU A 95 -0.47 -10.99 3.88
CA GLU A 95 0.70 -10.58 3.11
C GLU A 95 1.51 -9.48 3.81
N ALA A 96 0.84 -8.47 4.39
CA ALA A 96 1.51 -7.43 5.15
C ALA A 96 2.20 -8.00 6.40
N LYS A 97 1.57 -8.95 7.09
CA LYS A 97 2.18 -9.64 8.23
C LYS A 97 3.41 -10.43 7.80
N ALA A 98 3.30 -11.24 6.75
CA ALA A 98 4.43 -12.03 6.25
C ALA A 98 5.62 -11.12 5.88
N LEU A 99 5.35 -9.99 5.24
CA LEU A 99 6.38 -9.00 4.92
C LEU A 99 7.02 -8.39 6.17
N LEU A 100 6.23 -8.02 7.20
CA LEU A 100 6.79 -7.53 8.46
C LEU A 100 7.66 -8.58 9.17
N ASP A 101 7.21 -9.84 9.18
CA ASP A 101 7.97 -10.96 9.74
C ASP A 101 9.27 -11.16 8.95
N GLU A 102 9.23 -11.07 7.62
CA GLU A 102 10.43 -11.08 6.77
C GLU A 102 11.37 -9.95 7.15
N LEU A 103 10.89 -8.70 7.25
CA LEU A 103 11.69 -7.50 7.51
C LEU A 103 12.41 -7.48 8.86
N ALA A 104 11.96 -8.28 9.84
CA ALA A 104 12.55 -8.38 11.16
C ALA A 104 13.85 -9.23 11.22
N HIS A 105 14.20 -9.92 10.12
CA HIS A 105 15.39 -10.78 9.98
C HIS A 105 16.49 -10.10 9.16
#